data_AF-A0A2G9HC98-F1
#
_entry.id   AF-A0A2G9HC98-F1
#
_cell.length_a   1.000
_cell.length_b   1.000
_cell.length_c   1.000
_cell.angle_alpha   90.00
_cell.angle_beta   90.00
_cell.angle_gamma   90.00
#
_symmetry.space_group_name_H-M   'P 1'
#
loop_
_entity.id
_entity.type
_entity.pdbx_description
1 polymer ?
#
loop_
_entity_poly.entity_id
_entity_poly.type
_entity_poly.pdbx_seq_one_letter_code
_entity_poly.pdbx_strand_id
1 'polypeptide(L)'
;MMVLMMILHVFRVYLTGRFKKPRELIWVTGVVLAVLTASFGVPEAILVIGSPLVELLRESASVGQSTLTRFYSLHTFVLPLLTAVFMLMYFPMIRKQGISGPL
;
A
#
# COMPACT_ATOMS: atom_id res chain seq x y z
N MET A 1 -8.95 -10.22 -5.82
CA MET A 1 -8.24 -11.31 -5.12
C MET A 1 -6.94 -10.88 -4.45
N MET A 2 -6.26 -9.83 -4.91
CA MET A 2 -5.02 -9.31 -4.28
C MET A 2 -5.22 -8.87 -2.82
N VAL A 3 -6.23 -8.04 -2.53
CA VAL A 3 -6.49 -7.51 -1.17
C VAL A 3 -6.83 -8.63 -0.17
N LEU A 4 -7.63 -9.62 -0.58
CA LEU A 4 -7.93 -10.79 0.24
C LEU A 4 -6.65 -11.55 0.62
N MET A 5 -5.79 -11.84 -0.35
CA MET A 5 -4.53 -12.54 -0.09
C MET A 5 -3.58 -11.71 0.77
N MET A 6 -3.62 -10.39 0.63
CA MET A 6 -2.86 -9.48 1.48
C MET A 6 -3.34 -9.51 2.94
N ILE A 7 -4.66 -9.51 3.17
CA ILE A 7 -5.23 -9.67 4.52
C ILE A 7 -4.79 -11.00 5.14
N LEU A 8 -4.90 -12.10 4.39
CA LEU A 8 -4.44 -13.41 4.85
C LEU A 8 -2.93 -13.45 5.11
N HIS A 9 -2.12 -12.75 4.29
CA HIS A 9 -0.68 -12.63 4.48
C HIS A 9 -0.33 -11.89 5.78
N VAL A 10 -0.96 -10.74 6.02
CA VAL A 10 -0.79 -9.96 7.26
C VAL A 10 -1.18 -10.79 8.48
N PHE A 11 -2.33 -11.47 8.41
CA PHE A 11 -2.81 -12.35 9.48
C PHE A 11 -1.82 -13.48 9.79
N ARG A 12 -1.28 -14.14 8.76
CA ARG A 12 -0.24 -15.17 8.92
C ARG A 12 1.01 -14.62 9.61
N VAL A 13 1.52 -13.46 9.18
CA VAL A 13 2.74 -12.85 9.73
C VAL A 13 2.54 -12.46 11.20
N TYR A 14 1.35 -11.97 11.54
CA TYR A 14 0.98 -11.62 12.90
C TYR A 14 0.89 -12.85 13.82
N LEU A 15 0.14 -13.88 13.43
CA LEU A 15 -0.01 -15.12 14.22
C LEU A 15 1.32 -15.86 14.40
N THR A 16 2.20 -15.81 13.40
CA THR A 16 3.52 -16.45 13.48
C THR A 16 4.57 -15.61 14.21
N GLY A 17 4.21 -14.44 14.76
CA GLY A 17 5.10 -13.58 15.53
C GLY A 17 6.32 -13.07 14.74
N ARG A 18 6.25 -13.12 13.40
CA ARG A 18 7.42 -12.92 12.52
C ARG A 18 7.88 -11.47 12.42
N PHE A 19 7.12 -10.52 12.97
CA PHE A 19 7.43 -9.09 13.00
C PHE A 19 8.50 -8.70 14.03
N LYS A 20 8.82 -9.56 14.99
CA LYS A 20 9.83 -9.29 16.03
C LYS A 20 11.25 -9.11 15.46
N LYS A 21 12.15 -8.44 16.20
CA LYS A 21 13.58 -8.26 15.82
C LYS A 21 14.19 -9.56 15.27
N PRO A 22 14.97 -9.52 14.18
CA PRO A 22 15.45 -8.36 13.40
C PRO A 22 14.51 -7.90 12.25
N ARG A 23 13.27 -8.40 12.18
CA ARG A 23 12.34 -8.24 11.02
C ARG A 23 11.37 -7.07 11.08
N GLU A 24 11.55 -6.16 12.04
CA GLU A 24 10.67 -5.00 12.26
C GLU A 24 10.59 -4.10 11.01
N LEU A 25 11.71 -3.91 10.31
CA LEU A 25 11.74 -3.08 9.09
C LEU A 25 11.00 -3.75 7.92
N ILE A 26 10.99 -5.08 7.84
CA ILE A 26 10.21 -5.82 6.84
C ILE A 26 8.73 -5.65 7.16
N TRP A 27 8.35 -5.71 8.43
CA TRP A 27 6.97 -5.47 8.84
C TRP A 27 6.50 -4.05 8.48
N VAL A 28 7.28 -3.03 8.80
CA VAL A 28 6.93 -1.64 8.47
C VAL A 28 6.79 -1.44 6.96
N THR A 29 7.74 -1.94 6.16
CA THR A 29 7.66 -1.83 4.69
C THR A 29 6.48 -2.61 4.11
N GLY A 30 6.10 -3.75 4.71
CA GLY A 30 4.91 -4.51 4.36
C GLY A 30 3.59 -3.77 4.67
N VAL A 31 3.51 -3.07 5.81
CA VAL A 31 2.36 -2.22 6.15
C VAL A 31 2.22 -1.07 5.16
N VAL A 32 3.33 -0.43 4.77
CA VAL A 32 3.32 0.64 3.76
C VAL A 32 2.82 0.12 2.41
N LEU A 33 3.27 -1.05 1.96
CA LEU A 33 2.77 -1.71 0.74
C LEU A 33 1.27 -2.04 0.83
N ALA A 34 0.79 -2.43 2.01
CA ALA A 34 -0.62 -2.73 2.23
C ALA A 34 -1.50 -1.48 2.14
N VAL A 35 -1.05 -0.36 2.71
CA VAL A 35 -1.73 0.94 2.59
C VAL A 35 -1.74 1.40 1.14
N LEU A 36 -0.62 1.33 0.42
CA LEU A 36 -0.53 1.70 -1.00
C LEU A 36 -1.50 0.90 -1.89
N THR A 37 -1.67 -0.38 -1.59
CA THR A 37 -2.62 -1.25 -2.30
C THR A 37 -4.07 -0.87 -1.96
N ALA A 38 -4.35 -0.54 -0.69
CA ALA A 38 -5.69 -0.14 -0.24
C ALA A 38 -6.11 1.25 -0.72
N SER A 39 -5.16 2.16 -0.98
CA SER A 39 -5.41 3.51 -1.51
C SER A 39 -6.17 3.50 -2.85
N PHE A 40 -6.17 2.39 -3.59
CA PHE A 40 -7.00 2.24 -4.79
C PHE A 40 -8.47 1.94 -4.54
N GLY A 41 -8.79 1.34 -3.40
CA GLY A 41 -10.16 0.91 -3.09
C GLY A 41 -10.98 1.96 -2.36
N VAL A 42 -10.34 2.97 -1.76
CA VAL A 42 -10.98 3.85 -0.78
C VAL A 42 -10.41 5.27 -0.85
N PRO A 43 -10.92 6.13 -1.75
CA PRO A 43 -10.62 7.56 -1.71
C PRO A 43 -11.35 8.29 -0.57
N GLU A 44 -12.54 7.79 -0.18
CA GLU A 44 -13.47 8.53 0.70
C GLU A 44 -13.40 8.12 2.18
N ALA A 45 -12.98 6.90 2.51
CA ALA A 45 -13.02 6.41 3.90
C ALA A 45 -11.69 6.55 4.67
N ILE A 46 -10.65 7.13 4.06
CA ILE A 46 -9.35 7.32 4.71
C ILE A 46 -9.12 8.81 4.90
N LEU A 47 -9.20 9.21 6.17
CA LEU A 47 -8.68 10.45 6.74
C LEU A 47 -9.47 11.75 6.50
N VAL A 48 -9.60 12.47 7.61
CA VAL A 48 -9.78 13.92 7.85
C VAL A 48 -9.16 14.89 6.79
N ILE A 49 -8.32 14.41 5.87
CA ILE A 49 -7.64 15.15 4.78
C ILE A 49 -8.48 15.19 3.48
N GLY A 50 -9.65 14.54 3.44
CA GLY A 50 -10.49 14.43 2.23
C GLY A 50 -10.89 15.77 1.60
N SER A 51 -11.18 16.81 2.38
CA SER A 51 -11.70 18.07 1.84
C SER A 51 -10.74 18.79 0.87
N PRO A 52 -9.48 19.13 1.23
CA PRO A 52 -8.56 19.78 0.31
C PRO A 52 -7.99 18.85 -0.78
N LEU A 53 -7.82 17.56 -0.49
CA LEU A 53 -7.26 16.61 -1.43
C LEU A 53 -8.25 16.28 -2.56
N VAL A 54 -9.54 16.16 -2.24
CA VAL A 54 -10.60 15.97 -3.23
C VAL A 54 -10.79 17.23 -4.06
N GLU A 55 -10.61 18.42 -3.51
CA GLU A 55 -10.66 19.66 -4.29
C GLU A 55 -9.47 19.78 -5.26
N LEU A 56 -8.26 19.42 -4.81
CA LEU A 56 -7.07 19.33 -5.67
C LEU A 56 -7.21 18.26 -6.77
N LEU A 57 -7.85 17.13 -6.48
CA LEU A 57 -8.06 16.04 -7.45
C LEU A 57 -9.24 16.29 -8.39
N ARG A 58 -10.32 16.90 -7.89
CA ARG A 58 -11.58 17.10 -8.63
C ARG A 58 -11.52 18.35 -9.50
N GLU A 59 -10.71 19.36 -9.13
CA GLU A 59 -10.49 20.65 -9.81
C GLU A 59 -11.75 21.51 -10.06
N SER A 60 -12.92 20.88 -10.17
CA SER A 60 -14.23 21.48 -10.40
C SER A 60 -15.25 20.90 -9.41
N ALA A 61 -16.38 21.59 -9.23
CA ALA A 61 -17.43 21.17 -8.29
C ALA A 61 -18.07 19.80 -8.61
N SER A 62 -17.83 19.23 -9.80
CA SER A 62 -18.34 17.93 -10.26
C SER A 62 -17.22 17.03 -10.78
N VAL A 63 -17.36 15.71 -10.65
CA VAL A 63 -16.37 14.74 -11.14
C VAL A 63 -16.38 14.74 -12.67
N GLY A 64 -15.30 15.25 -13.29
CA GLY A 64 -15.24 15.49 -14.74
C GLY A 64 -14.07 14.79 -15.44
N GLN A 65 -13.85 15.14 -16.71
CA GLN A 65 -12.77 14.57 -17.54
C GLN A 65 -11.37 14.80 -16.93
N SER A 66 -11.10 16.00 -16.39
CA SER A 66 -9.82 16.30 -15.73
C SER A 66 -9.56 15.37 -14.53
N THR A 67 -10.60 15.12 -13.73
CA THR A 67 -10.53 14.21 -12.59
C THR A 67 -10.16 12.79 -13.06
N LEU A 68 -10.81 12.31 -14.13
CA LEU A 68 -10.55 10.99 -14.70
C LEU A 68 -9.10 10.85 -15.19
N THR A 69 -8.58 11.84 -15.91
CA THR A 69 -7.18 11.82 -16.39
C THR A 69 -6.18 11.84 -15.24
N ARG A 70 -6.42 12.59 -14.16
CA ARG A 70 -5.57 12.62 -12.96
C ARG A 70 -5.60 11.27 -12.22
N PHE A 71 -6.78 10.69 -12.02
CA PHE A 71 -6.91 9.35 -11.42
C PHE A 71 -6.24 8.27 -12.27
N TYR A 72 -6.39 8.33 -13.59
CA TYR A 72 -5.72 7.41 -14.52
C TYR A 72 -4.20 7.53 -14.44
N SER A 73 -3.66 8.76 -14.44
CA SER A 73 -2.22 9.00 -14.31
C SER A 73 -1.67 8.52 -12.96
N LEU A 74 -2.38 8.81 -11.87
CA LEU A 74 -2.01 8.31 -10.54
C LEU A 74 -2.00 6.78 -10.49
N HIS A 75 -2.98 6.12 -11.13
CA HIS A 75 -3.12 4.66 -11.14
C HIS A 75 -2.15 3.91 -12.02
N THR A 76 -1.89 4.42 -13.22
CA THR A 76 -1.08 3.71 -14.20
C THR A 76 0.39 4.05 -14.10
N PHE A 77 0.74 5.19 -13.49
CA PHE A 77 2.11 5.66 -13.43
C PHE A 77 2.62 5.78 -11.99
N VAL A 78 2.03 6.66 -11.19
CA VAL A 78 2.59 7.04 -9.88
C VAL A 78 2.55 5.88 -8.88
N LEU A 79 1.39 5.27 -8.71
CA LEU A 79 1.19 4.19 -7.73
C LEU A 79 1.90 2.89 -8.09
N PRO A 80 1.92 2.43 -9.36
CA PRO A 80 2.73 1.28 -9.76
C PRO A 80 4.21 1.51 -9.55
N LEU A 81 4.71 2.71 -9.85
CA LEU A 81 6.11 3.06 -9.62
C LEU A 81 6.45 3.03 -8.13
N LEU A 82 5.61 3.65 -7.30
CA LEU A 82 5.80 3.67 -5.85
C LEU A 82 5.76 2.25 -5.27
N THR A 83 4.78 1.44 -5.68
CA THR A 83 4.65 0.05 -5.27
C THR A 83 5.86 -0.78 -5.70
N ALA A 84 6.37 -0.58 -6.92
CA ALA A 84 7.55 -1.27 -7.42
C ALA A 84 8.80 -0.91 -6.60
N VAL A 85 9.01 0.36 -6.28
CA VAL A 85 10.14 0.82 -5.45
C VAL A 85 10.10 0.17 -4.07
N PHE A 86 8.94 0.17 -3.41
CA PHE A 86 8.80 -0.47 -2.10
C PHE A 86 8.93 -1.99 -2.18
N MET A 87 8.44 -2.65 -3.24
CA MET A 87 8.65 -4.08 -3.48
C MET A 87 10.14 -4.42 -3.66
N LEU A 88 10.86 -3.60 -4.42
CA LEU A 88 12.30 -3.74 -4.64
C LEU A 88 13.11 -3.53 -3.35
N MET A 89 12.61 -2.76 -2.39
CA MET A 89 13.19 -2.68 -1.05
C MET A 89 12.82 -3.88 -0.17
N TYR A 90 11.57 -4.33 -0.25
CA TYR A 90 10.99 -5.39 0.57
C TYR A 90 11.63 -6.76 0.32
N PHE A 91 11.77 -7.18 -0.95
CA PHE A 91 12.28 -8.50 -1.28
C PHE A 91 13.73 -8.75 -0.84
N PRO A 92 14.69 -7.85 -1.10
CA PRO A 92 16.07 -8.03 -0.63
C PRO A 92 16.18 -8.14 0.89
N MET A 93 15.35 -7.40 1.64
CA MET A 93 15.33 -7.50 3.10
C MET A 93 14.88 -8.89 3.57
N ILE A 94 13.87 -9.47 2.91
CA ILE A 94 13.46 -10.86 3.17
C ILE A 94 14.58 -11.84 2.83
N ARG A 95 15.26 -11.66 1.68
CA ARG A 95 16.37 -12.54 1.29
C ARG A 95 17.54 -12.47 2.27
N LYS A 96 17.83 -11.29 2.82
CA LYS A 96 18.91 -11.10 3.81
C LYS A 96 18.61 -11.70 5.17
N GLN A 97 17.36 -11.64 5.63
CA GLN A 97 16.98 -12.05 6.99
C GLN A 97 16.47 -13.50 7.10
N GLY A 98 16.30 -14.18 5.96
CA GLY A 98 15.90 -15.58 5.90
C GLY A 98 14.45 -15.84 6.35
N ILE A 99 13.99 -17.07 6.14
CA ILE A 99 12.68 -17.51 6.63
C ILE A 99 12.82 -17.80 8.13
N SER A 100 11.91 -17.23 8.92
CA SER A 100 11.86 -17.44 10.37
C SER A 100 11.76 -18.94 10.69
N GLY A 101 12.53 -19.40 11.68
CA GLY A 101 12.53 -20.80 12.12
C GLY A 101 11.15 -21.30 12.58
N PRO A 102 10.99 -22.62 12.73
CA PRO A 102 9.74 -23.23 13.16
C PRO A 102 9.30 -22.70 14.53
N LEU A 103 7.97 -22.64 14.73
CA LEU A 103 7.32 -22.21 15.97
C LEU A 103 7.63 -23.17 17.11
#